data_AF-A0A6B2X8G9-F1
#
_entry.id   AF-A0A6B2X8G9-F1
#
_cell.length_a   1.000
_cell.length_b   1.000
_cell.length_c   1.000
_cell.angle_alpha   90.00
_cell.angle_beta   90.00
_cell.angle_gamma   90.00
#
_symmetry.space_group_name_H-M   'P 1'
#
loop_
_entity.id
_entity.type
_entity.pdbx_description
1 polymer ?
#
loop_
_entity_poly.entity_id
_entity_poly.type
_entity_poly.pdbx_seq_one_letter_code
_entity_poly.pdbx_strand_id
1 'polypeptide(L)'
;MTVVPPPRTLPDEMALLLPSTAPDLWRAAVERAAHLLAPSWQEHPSLDLTALSFLLLMWSAEREQSPASLSAEAVAEELSVQGEQPQELRDLSRRIEAAATDAGVLGRGYGPGTLDPLWADLSCWSEASDDEAEGHPPALWAAVGRLRDVISGLTEAALRHASPPHPSLGTWTVSVSHRVRVVSPAAILSITCTTCGSREGGELHIDGPAVAFVCTHGHDTTTRRLEVQRVRNALAHAGLPAGADVSVEGDLHVTHRDCHAQSDPRHLSRFTAAVLA
;
A
#
# COMPACT_ATOMS: atom_id res chain seq x y z
N MET A 1 -7.67 -25.43 11.86
CA MET A 1 -7.92 -25.11 10.44
C MET A 1 -7.26 -23.77 10.18
N THR A 2 -6.19 -23.75 9.39
CA THR A 2 -5.51 -22.54 8.93
C THR A 2 -6.39 -21.91 7.85
N VAL A 3 -7.02 -20.78 8.14
CA VAL A 3 -7.83 -20.06 7.15
C VAL A 3 -6.91 -19.05 6.47
N VAL A 4 -6.57 -19.32 5.21
CA VAL A 4 -5.73 -18.46 4.39
C VAL A 4 -6.54 -17.20 4.02
N PRO A 5 -5.99 -15.97 4.17
CA PRO A 5 -6.63 -14.77 3.65
C PRO A 5 -7.00 -14.94 2.16
N PRO A 6 -8.08 -14.31 1.67
CA PRO A 6 -8.28 -14.23 0.24
C PRO A 6 -7.05 -13.58 -0.42
N PRO A 7 -6.64 -14.03 -1.62
CA PRO A 7 -5.53 -13.44 -2.35
C PRO A 7 -5.81 -11.96 -2.63
N ARG A 8 -4.80 -11.12 -2.47
CA ARG A 8 -4.93 -9.67 -2.66
C ARG A 8 -5.19 -9.37 -4.13
N THR A 9 -6.21 -8.57 -4.41
CA THR A 9 -6.57 -8.22 -5.79
C THR A 9 -5.83 -6.96 -6.24
N LEU A 10 -5.62 -6.82 -7.55
CA LEU A 10 -5.00 -5.62 -8.13
C LEU A 10 -5.77 -4.34 -7.77
N PRO A 11 -7.11 -4.31 -7.84
CA PRO A 11 -7.91 -3.18 -7.34
C PRO A 11 -7.62 -2.78 -5.89
N ASP A 12 -7.39 -3.75 -5.00
CA ASP A 12 -7.11 -3.46 -3.58
C ASP A 12 -5.73 -2.84 -3.38
N GLU A 13 -4.73 -3.34 -4.10
CA GLU A 13 -3.36 -2.79 -4.09
C GLU A 13 -3.31 -1.39 -4.73
N MET A 14 -4.04 -1.16 -5.81
CA MET A 14 -4.21 0.19 -6.38
C MET A 14 -4.85 1.15 -5.37
N ALA A 15 -5.87 0.70 -4.63
CA ALA A 15 -6.54 1.51 -3.63
C ALA A 15 -5.65 1.82 -2.41
N LEU A 16 -4.53 1.12 -2.19
CA LEU A 16 -3.53 1.50 -1.18
C LEU A 16 -2.65 2.64 -1.66
N LEU A 17 -2.38 2.68 -2.97
CA LEU A 17 -1.54 3.72 -3.57
C LEU A 17 -2.32 5.01 -3.86
N LEU A 18 -3.64 4.99 -3.88
CA LEU A 18 -4.48 6.12 -4.30
C LEU A 18 -5.26 6.73 -3.12
N PRO A 19 -4.63 7.55 -2.26
CA PRO A 19 -5.40 8.38 -1.34
C PRO A 19 -6.35 9.31 -2.11
N SER A 20 -7.41 9.77 -1.46
CA SER A 20 -8.41 10.69 -2.02
C SER A 20 -7.77 11.99 -2.50
N THR A 21 -6.67 12.40 -1.87
CA THR A 21 -5.86 13.57 -2.20
C THR A 21 -4.74 13.30 -3.20
N ALA A 22 -4.67 12.10 -3.80
CA ALA A 22 -3.63 11.73 -4.75
C ALA A 22 -3.57 12.70 -5.95
N PRO A 23 -2.39 13.25 -6.29
CA PRO A 23 -2.19 14.05 -7.49
C PRO A 23 -2.55 13.28 -8.77
N ASP A 24 -3.05 13.98 -9.80
CA ASP A 24 -3.48 13.36 -11.06
C ASP A 24 -2.34 12.60 -11.76
N LEU A 25 -1.11 13.15 -11.72
CA LEU A 25 0.06 12.48 -12.27
C LEU A 25 0.36 11.15 -11.56
N TRP A 26 0.21 11.11 -10.24
CA TRP A 26 0.36 9.87 -9.49
C TRP A 26 -0.74 8.87 -9.81
N ARG A 27 -1.98 9.34 -9.90
CA ARG A 27 -3.12 8.49 -10.30
C ARG A 27 -2.87 7.83 -11.66
N ALA A 28 -2.43 8.61 -12.64
CA ALA A 28 -2.09 8.09 -13.96
C ALA A 28 -0.93 7.09 -13.92
N ALA A 29 0.07 7.29 -13.06
CA ALA A 29 1.19 6.37 -12.89
C ALA A 29 0.73 5.02 -12.29
N VAL A 30 -0.11 5.04 -11.26
CA VAL A 30 -0.68 3.83 -10.64
C VAL A 30 -1.58 3.08 -11.61
N GLU A 31 -2.46 3.79 -12.33
CA GLU A 31 -3.34 3.19 -13.33
C GLU A 31 -2.55 2.54 -14.46
N ARG A 32 -1.49 3.21 -14.93
CA ARG A 32 -0.61 2.65 -15.97
C ARG A 32 0.16 1.45 -15.44
N ALA A 33 0.73 1.51 -14.24
CA ALA A 33 1.42 0.38 -13.62
C ALA A 33 0.48 -0.83 -13.48
N ALA A 34 -0.73 -0.60 -13.00
CA ALA A 34 -1.73 -1.65 -12.85
C ALA A 34 -2.13 -2.24 -14.21
N HIS A 35 -2.29 -1.42 -15.25
CA HIS A 35 -2.58 -1.92 -16.59
C HIS A 35 -1.46 -2.81 -17.15
N LEU A 36 -0.19 -2.43 -16.92
CA LEU A 36 0.97 -3.23 -17.32
C LEU A 36 1.05 -4.56 -16.56
N LEU A 37 0.68 -4.58 -15.27
CA LEU A 37 0.77 -5.77 -14.42
C LEU A 37 -0.48 -6.67 -14.48
N ALA A 38 -1.61 -6.16 -14.96
CA ALA A 38 -2.89 -6.89 -15.00
C ALA A 38 -2.81 -8.27 -15.70
N PRO A 39 -2.10 -8.43 -16.84
CA PRO A 39 -2.04 -9.72 -17.54
C PRO A 39 -1.36 -10.84 -16.73
N SER A 40 -0.47 -10.48 -15.81
CA SER A 40 0.33 -11.43 -15.03
C SER A 40 0.02 -11.41 -13.53
N TRP A 41 -0.96 -10.61 -13.10
CA TRP A 41 -1.20 -10.26 -11.69
C TRP A 41 -1.38 -11.42 -10.70
N GLN A 42 -1.64 -12.64 -11.17
CA GLN A 42 -2.25 -13.72 -10.38
C GLN A 42 -1.67 -13.88 -8.96
N GLU A 43 -0.38 -13.65 -8.70
CA GLU A 43 0.20 -13.59 -7.35
C GLU A 43 1.41 -12.65 -7.22
N HIS A 44 1.43 -11.49 -7.89
CA HIS A 44 2.59 -10.58 -7.81
C HIS A 44 2.71 -9.86 -6.45
N PRO A 45 3.94 -9.59 -5.97
CA PRO A 45 4.15 -8.77 -4.78
C PRO A 45 3.54 -7.36 -4.95
N SER A 46 2.79 -6.90 -3.95
CA SER A 46 2.35 -5.49 -3.82
C SER A 46 3.46 -4.46 -4.11
N LEU A 47 4.70 -4.80 -3.75
CA LEU A 47 5.89 -3.99 -3.99
C LEU A 47 6.19 -3.75 -5.48
N ASP A 48 5.79 -4.66 -6.39
CA ASP A 48 6.04 -4.50 -7.82
C ASP A 48 5.14 -3.41 -8.41
N LEU A 49 3.87 -3.33 -7.97
CA LEU A 49 2.96 -2.24 -8.33
C LEU A 49 3.48 -0.90 -7.79
N THR A 50 3.89 -0.87 -6.52
CA THR A 50 4.45 0.33 -5.88
C THR A 50 5.70 0.82 -6.63
N ALA A 51 6.66 -0.09 -6.87
CA ALA A 51 7.90 0.22 -7.56
C ALA A 51 7.64 0.73 -8.98
N LEU A 52 6.80 0.04 -9.75
CA LEU A 52 6.49 0.44 -11.12
C LEU A 52 5.77 1.80 -11.16
N SER A 53 4.88 2.08 -10.21
CA SER A 53 4.19 3.38 -10.13
C SER A 53 5.18 4.52 -9.90
N PHE A 54 6.14 4.34 -8.99
CA PHE A 54 7.21 5.32 -8.74
C PHE A 54 8.15 5.50 -9.94
N LEU A 55 8.52 4.41 -10.62
CA LEU A 55 9.35 4.45 -11.82
C LEU A 55 8.65 5.19 -12.97
N LEU A 56 7.36 4.90 -13.20
CA LEU A 56 6.56 5.57 -14.22
C LEU A 56 6.39 7.06 -13.93
N LEU A 57 6.19 7.44 -12.66
CA LEU A 57 6.15 8.84 -12.26
C LEU A 57 7.49 9.54 -12.56
N MET A 58 8.60 8.91 -12.20
CA MET A 58 9.94 9.43 -12.44
C MET A 58 10.23 9.61 -13.94
N TRP A 59 9.98 8.60 -14.76
CA TRP A 59 10.16 8.70 -16.21
C TRP A 59 9.19 9.70 -16.86
N SER A 60 7.98 9.82 -16.34
CA SER A 60 7.00 10.82 -16.78
C SER A 60 7.53 12.24 -16.57
N ALA A 61 8.10 12.51 -15.38
CA ALA A 61 8.71 13.79 -15.07
C ALA A 61 9.92 14.08 -15.95
N GLU A 62 10.82 13.11 -16.14
CA GLU A 62 12.04 13.28 -16.95
C GLU A 62 11.76 13.49 -18.44
N ARG A 63 10.69 12.89 -18.95
CA ARG A 63 10.30 12.99 -20.37
C ARG A 63 9.27 14.08 -20.64
N GLU A 64 8.77 14.76 -19.61
CA GLU A 64 7.66 15.70 -19.68
C GLU A 64 6.43 15.09 -20.40
N GLN A 65 6.15 13.82 -20.11
CA GLN A 65 5.10 13.03 -20.75
C GLN A 65 4.15 12.45 -19.72
N SER A 66 2.88 12.23 -20.08
CA SER A 66 1.93 11.56 -19.19
C SER A 66 2.38 10.12 -18.94
N PRO A 67 2.24 9.57 -17.71
CA PRO A 67 2.53 8.16 -17.45
C PRO A 67 1.75 7.23 -18.39
N ALA A 68 0.51 7.59 -18.73
CA ALA A 68 -0.34 6.81 -19.63
C ALA A 68 0.20 6.71 -21.07
N SER A 69 1.11 7.61 -21.47
CA SER A 69 1.71 7.62 -22.81
C SER A 69 2.99 6.80 -22.93
N LEU A 70 3.55 6.31 -21.81
CA LEU A 70 4.73 5.45 -21.81
C LEU A 70 4.35 4.05 -22.30
N SER A 71 4.82 3.65 -23.48
CA SER A 71 4.50 2.34 -24.05
C SER A 71 5.15 1.19 -23.26
N ALA A 72 4.57 0.00 -23.33
CA ALA A 72 5.12 -1.19 -22.68
C ALA A 72 6.57 -1.48 -23.11
N GLU A 73 6.87 -1.27 -24.39
CA GLU A 73 8.21 -1.46 -24.96
C GLU A 73 9.21 -0.43 -24.42
N ALA A 74 8.80 0.84 -24.31
CA ALA A 74 9.65 1.89 -23.72
C ALA A 74 9.93 1.62 -22.23
N VAL A 75 8.93 1.13 -21.49
CA VAL A 75 9.09 0.72 -20.10
C VAL A 75 10.02 -0.50 -19.97
N ALA A 76 9.89 -1.49 -20.85
CA ALA A 76 10.77 -2.66 -20.88
C ALA A 76 12.22 -2.28 -21.16
N GLU A 77 12.45 -1.37 -22.12
CA GLU A 77 13.77 -0.84 -22.45
C GLU A 77 14.39 -0.13 -21.24
N GLU A 78 13.64 0.77 -20.60
CA GLU A 78 14.11 1.47 -19.41
C GLU A 78 14.48 0.53 -18.25
N LEU A 79 13.64 -0.47 -17.98
CA LEU A 79 13.92 -1.48 -16.96
C LEU A 79 15.16 -2.33 -17.30
N SER A 80 15.45 -2.52 -18.59
CA SER A 80 16.62 -3.27 -19.06
C SER A 80 17.92 -2.48 -18.90
N VAL A 81 17.86 -1.15 -19.00
CA VAL A 81 19.02 -0.25 -18.86
C VAL A 81 19.33 0.06 -17.38
N GLN A 82 18.39 -0.14 -16.45
CA GLN A 82 18.69 -0.01 -15.02
C GLN A 82 19.77 -1.03 -14.61
N GLY A 83 20.93 -0.51 -14.20
CA GLY A 83 22.15 -1.27 -14.05
C GLY A 83 22.36 -1.89 -12.67
N GLU A 84 23.13 -2.98 -12.65
CA GLU A 84 23.28 -3.92 -11.54
C GLU A 84 24.14 -3.39 -10.38
N GLN A 85 24.61 -2.14 -10.46
CA GLN A 85 25.56 -1.61 -9.50
C GLN A 85 24.87 -0.84 -8.36
N PRO A 86 25.40 -0.93 -7.11
CA PRO A 86 24.84 -0.20 -5.96
C PRO A 86 24.78 1.32 -6.13
N GLN A 87 25.68 1.91 -6.92
CA GLN A 87 25.70 3.36 -7.17
C GLN A 87 24.54 3.80 -8.06
N GLU A 88 24.28 3.06 -9.14
CA GLU A 88 23.18 3.31 -10.07
C GLU A 88 21.82 3.25 -9.36
N LEU A 89 21.71 2.37 -8.38
CA LEU A 89 20.53 2.22 -7.53
C LEU A 89 20.31 3.38 -6.56
N ARG A 90 21.38 3.94 -5.98
CA ARG A 90 21.28 5.17 -5.18
C ARG A 90 20.87 6.35 -6.05
N ASP A 91 21.40 6.43 -7.27
CA ASP A 91 21.03 7.46 -8.24
C ASP A 91 19.57 7.31 -8.70
N LEU A 92 19.11 6.08 -8.96
CA LEU A 92 17.71 5.78 -9.27
C LEU A 92 16.77 6.17 -8.12
N SER A 93 17.10 5.77 -6.89
CA SER A 93 16.29 6.09 -5.72
C SER A 93 16.16 7.60 -5.52
N ARG A 94 17.26 8.35 -5.71
CA ARG A 94 17.27 9.81 -5.60
C ARG A 94 16.40 10.47 -6.67
N ARG A 95 16.46 9.97 -7.91
CA ARG A 95 15.63 10.48 -9.02
C ARG A 95 14.14 10.25 -8.76
N ILE A 96 13.79 9.07 -8.26
CA ILE A 96 12.41 8.75 -7.87
C ILE A 96 11.95 9.68 -6.75
N GLU A 97 12.73 9.81 -5.68
CA GLU A 97 12.39 10.67 -4.54
C GLU A 97 12.19 12.12 -4.97
N ALA A 98 13.06 12.63 -5.85
CA ALA A 98 12.94 13.98 -6.39
C ALA A 98 11.64 14.15 -7.19
N ALA A 99 11.35 13.26 -8.14
CA ALA A 99 10.13 13.31 -8.93
C ALA A 99 8.86 13.18 -8.07
N ALA A 100 8.88 12.28 -7.09
CA ALA A 100 7.74 12.05 -6.20
C ALA A 100 7.52 13.20 -5.20
N THR A 101 8.59 13.87 -4.76
CA THR A 101 8.48 15.09 -3.96
C THR A 101 7.93 16.25 -4.78
N ASP A 102 8.41 16.43 -6.01
CA ASP A 102 7.95 17.50 -6.92
C ASP A 102 6.48 17.33 -7.31
N ALA A 103 6.06 16.08 -7.58
CA ALA A 103 4.68 15.74 -7.86
C ALA A 103 3.75 15.82 -6.63
N GLY A 104 4.27 16.11 -5.43
CA GLY A 104 3.49 16.17 -4.18
C GLY A 104 3.00 14.82 -3.67
N VAL A 105 3.63 13.73 -4.10
CA VAL A 105 3.31 12.35 -3.71
C VAL A 105 3.97 11.97 -2.39
N LEU A 106 5.22 12.39 -2.22
CA LEU A 106 5.96 12.28 -0.95
C LEU A 106 5.84 13.58 -0.17
N GLY A 107 5.66 13.44 1.13
CA GLY A 107 5.44 14.56 2.03
C GLY A 107 6.74 15.16 2.55
N ARG A 108 6.63 16.39 3.07
CA ARG A 108 7.62 16.96 4.00
C ARG A 108 7.30 16.65 5.48
N GLY A 109 6.43 15.67 5.75
CA GLY A 109 6.13 15.17 7.10
C GLY A 109 4.93 15.77 7.85
N TYR A 110 3.96 16.43 7.20
CA TYR A 110 2.81 17.04 7.90
C TYR A 110 1.47 16.81 7.20
N GLY A 111 0.96 15.58 7.25
CA GLY A 111 -0.44 15.29 6.91
C GLY A 111 -0.74 13.79 6.85
N PRO A 112 -1.98 13.36 7.11
CA PRO A 112 -2.44 12.06 6.66
C PRO A 112 -2.40 12.02 5.12
N GLY A 113 -1.92 10.91 4.54
CA GLY A 113 -1.98 10.68 3.09
C GLY A 113 -0.67 10.78 2.31
N THR A 114 0.50 10.83 2.97
CA THR A 114 1.78 10.73 2.26
C THR A 114 2.16 9.27 2.02
N LEU A 115 2.76 8.97 0.86
CA LEU A 115 3.27 7.62 0.56
C LEU A 115 4.67 7.38 1.16
N ASP A 116 5.13 8.26 2.06
CA ASP A 116 6.44 8.18 2.71
C ASP A 116 6.71 6.81 3.35
N PRO A 117 5.76 6.15 4.05
CA PRO A 117 6.00 4.83 4.61
C PRO A 117 6.25 3.76 3.52
N LEU A 118 5.47 3.81 2.43
CA LEU A 118 5.62 2.87 1.32
C LEU A 118 6.92 3.11 0.55
N TRP A 119 7.32 4.38 0.41
CA TRP A 119 8.61 4.72 -0.15
C TRP A 119 9.76 4.25 0.74
N ALA A 120 9.67 4.49 2.05
CA ALA A 120 10.67 4.03 3.00
C ALA A 120 10.82 2.51 2.96
N ASP A 121 9.73 1.75 2.93
CA ASP A 121 9.78 0.29 2.81
C ASP A 121 10.46 -0.16 1.49
N LEU A 122 10.28 0.60 0.41
CA LEU A 122 10.85 0.31 -0.90
C LEU A 122 12.34 0.68 -1.00
N SER A 123 12.74 1.80 -0.38
CA SER A 123 14.05 2.43 -0.50
C SER A 123 15.01 2.15 0.67
N CYS A 124 14.53 1.54 1.76
CA CYS A 124 15.33 1.28 2.95
C CYS A 124 16.47 0.29 2.64
N TRP A 125 17.68 0.71 2.98
CA TRP A 125 18.84 -0.17 3.06
C TRP A 125 18.81 -0.78 4.45
N SER A 126 18.62 -2.09 4.56
CA SER A 126 18.84 -2.76 5.84
C SER A 126 20.31 -2.59 6.19
N GLU A 127 20.62 -1.72 7.16
CA GLU A 127 21.94 -1.68 7.79
C GLU A 127 22.12 -3.01 8.53
N ALA A 128 22.72 -4.00 7.86
CA ALA A 128 23.17 -5.18 8.55
C ALA A 128 24.21 -4.75 9.58
N SER A 129 24.05 -5.21 10.83
CA SER A 129 25.01 -5.01 11.90
C SER A 129 26.41 -5.42 11.45
N ASP A 130 27.43 -4.75 11.98
CA ASP A 130 28.87 -4.77 11.64
C ASP A 130 29.58 -6.13 11.39
N ASP A 131 28.90 -7.28 11.40
CA ASP A 131 29.47 -8.59 11.11
C ASP A 131 28.75 -9.27 9.91
N GLU A 132 29.39 -9.19 8.74
CA GLU A 132 29.30 -10.14 7.60
C GLU A 132 27.90 -10.56 7.06
N ALA A 133 27.07 -9.62 6.61
CA ALA A 133 26.02 -9.94 5.64
C ALA A 133 26.10 -9.01 4.42
N GLU A 134 26.47 -9.60 3.28
CA GLU A 134 26.39 -9.00 1.95
C GLU A 134 25.10 -8.18 1.79
N GLY A 135 25.28 -6.92 1.42
CA GLY A 135 24.23 -5.93 1.28
C GLY A 135 23.02 -6.50 0.54
N HIS A 136 21.92 -6.68 1.26
CA HIS A 136 20.66 -7.06 0.67
C HIS A 136 20.31 -6.03 -0.43
N PRO A 137 20.03 -6.47 -1.66
CA PRO A 137 19.55 -5.55 -2.69
C PRO A 137 18.25 -4.92 -2.17
N PRO A 138 18.12 -3.58 -2.15
CA PRO A 138 16.93 -2.92 -1.64
C PRO A 138 15.68 -3.44 -2.36
N ALA A 139 14.53 -3.39 -1.69
CA ALA A 139 13.28 -3.93 -2.23
C ALA A 139 12.94 -3.38 -3.62
N LEU A 140 13.30 -2.12 -3.89
CA LEU A 140 13.25 -1.50 -5.22
C LEU A 140 14.00 -2.31 -6.29
N TRP A 141 15.21 -2.78 -6.00
CA TRP A 141 16.02 -3.53 -6.96
C TRP A 141 15.44 -4.91 -7.24
N ALA A 142 15.04 -5.61 -6.18
CA ALA A 142 14.35 -6.89 -6.32
C ALA A 142 13.08 -6.75 -7.16
N ALA A 143 12.34 -5.64 -7.00
CA ALA A 143 11.18 -5.31 -7.82
C ALA A 143 11.58 -5.00 -9.27
N VAL A 144 12.59 -4.17 -9.53
CA VAL A 144 13.07 -3.87 -10.90
C VAL A 144 13.45 -5.14 -11.66
N GLY A 145 14.17 -6.07 -11.02
CA GLY A 145 14.50 -7.36 -11.62
C GLY A 145 13.27 -8.16 -12.02
N ARG A 146 12.28 -8.32 -11.11
CA ARG A 146 11.02 -9.01 -11.42
C ARG A 146 10.19 -8.29 -12.48
N LEU A 147 10.13 -6.96 -12.43
CA LEU A 147 9.41 -6.13 -13.39
C LEU A 147 9.99 -6.26 -14.79
N ARG A 148 11.31 -6.34 -14.92
CA ARG A 148 11.99 -6.60 -16.20
C ARG A 148 11.49 -7.92 -16.81
N ASP A 149 11.45 -8.99 -16.03
CA ASP A 149 10.98 -10.30 -16.51
C ASP A 149 9.51 -10.25 -16.93
N VAL A 150 8.67 -9.62 -16.12
CA VAL A 150 7.22 -9.49 -16.36
C VAL A 150 6.91 -8.65 -17.60
N ILE A 151 7.64 -7.55 -17.81
CA ILE A 151 7.34 -6.55 -18.84
C ILE A 151 8.04 -6.85 -20.18
N SER A 152 9.16 -7.58 -20.18
CA SER A 152 9.94 -7.86 -21.40
C SER A 152 9.19 -8.54 -22.55
N GLY A 153 8.08 -9.23 -22.27
CA GLY A 153 7.22 -9.90 -23.27
C GLY A 153 5.91 -9.19 -23.57
N LEU A 154 5.62 -8.06 -22.91
CA LEU A 154 4.37 -7.33 -23.09
C LEU A 154 4.40 -6.45 -24.35
N THR A 155 3.27 -6.39 -25.05
CA THR A 155 3.08 -5.52 -26.21
C THR A 155 1.83 -4.68 -26.03
N GLU A 156 1.80 -3.48 -26.63
CA GLU A 156 0.59 -2.63 -26.61
C GLU A 156 -0.63 -3.31 -27.26
N ALA A 157 -0.42 -4.26 -28.17
CA ALA A 157 -1.50 -5.06 -28.73
C ALA A 157 -2.15 -5.98 -27.67
N ALA A 158 -1.34 -6.63 -26.83
CA ALA A 158 -1.84 -7.49 -25.75
C ALA A 158 -2.58 -6.68 -24.68
N LEU A 159 -2.09 -5.47 -24.38
CA LEU A 159 -2.67 -4.58 -23.37
C LEU A 159 -4.02 -4.00 -23.80
N ARG A 160 -4.20 -3.65 -25.08
CA ARG A 160 -5.48 -3.13 -25.61
C ARG A 160 -6.67 -4.08 -25.44
N HIS A 161 -6.43 -5.37 -25.28
CA HIS A 161 -7.47 -6.36 -25.04
C HIS A 161 -7.74 -6.62 -23.55
N ALA A 162 -6.86 -6.16 -22.66
CA ALA A 162 -7.09 -6.19 -21.22
C ALA A 162 -7.90 -4.95 -20.79
N SER A 163 -9.00 -5.17 -20.07
CA SER A 163 -9.70 -4.04 -19.43
C SER A 163 -8.79 -3.44 -18.35
N PRO A 164 -8.62 -2.11 -18.29
CA PRO A 164 -7.83 -1.49 -17.24
C PRO A 164 -8.46 -1.82 -15.88
N PRO A 165 -7.67 -2.25 -14.89
CA PRO A 165 -8.17 -2.49 -13.55
C PRO A 165 -8.66 -1.17 -12.97
N HIS A 166 -9.84 -1.21 -12.34
CA HIS A 166 -10.37 -0.05 -11.62
C HIS A 166 -10.09 -0.22 -10.13
N PRO A 167 -9.51 0.79 -9.47
CA PRO A 167 -9.31 0.73 -8.03
C PRO A 167 -10.66 0.68 -7.32
N SER A 168 -10.68 0.01 -6.17
CA SER A 168 -11.76 0.12 -5.18
C SER A 168 -11.68 1.52 -4.54
N LEU A 169 -12.04 2.57 -5.29
CA LEU A 169 -11.86 3.97 -4.90
C LEU A 169 -12.82 4.37 -3.78
N GLY A 170 -12.28 5.04 -2.76
CA GLY A 170 -13.07 5.73 -1.75
C GLY A 170 -12.36 5.84 -0.40
N THR A 171 -12.62 6.93 0.32
CA THR A 171 -12.38 6.96 1.76
C THR A 171 -13.31 5.92 2.39
N TRP A 172 -12.72 4.99 3.12
CA TRP A 172 -13.45 3.89 3.73
C TRP A 172 -13.68 4.18 5.21
N THR A 173 -14.95 4.32 5.60
CA THR A 173 -15.34 4.56 6.99
C THR A 173 -15.89 3.29 7.59
N VAL A 174 -15.29 2.83 8.69
CA VAL A 174 -15.74 1.64 9.42
C VAL A 174 -16.12 2.05 10.83
N SER A 175 -17.40 1.99 11.15
CA SER A 175 -17.87 2.20 12.52
C SER A 175 -17.52 0.98 13.37
N VAL A 176 -16.94 1.19 14.55
CA VAL A 176 -16.61 0.15 15.51
C VAL A 176 -17.35 0.45 16.81
N SER A 177 -18.11 -0.52 17.31
CA SER A 177 -19.03 -0.33 18.44
C SER A 177 -18.39 -0.51 19.82
N HIS A 178 -17.36 -1.36 19.96
CA HIS A 178 -16.72 -1.63 21.26
C HIS A 178 -15.29 -1.11 21.36
N ARG A 179 -14.29 -1.83 20.84
CA ARG A 179 -12.89 -1.38 20.90
C ARG A 179 -12.14 -1.76 19.64
N VAL A 180 -11.20 -0.91 19.23
CA VAL A 180 -10.15 -1.31 18.30
C VAL A 180 -8.93 -1.74 19.12
N ARG A 181 -8.44 -2.96 18.89
CA ARG A 181 -7.26 -3.48 19.56
C ARG A 181 -6.20 -3.91 18.55
N VAL A 182 -4.95 -3.68 18.92
CA VAL A 182 -3.78 -4.06 18.13
C VAL A 182 -3.13 -5.28 18.75
N VAL A 183 -3.05 -6.37 18.00
CA VAL A 183 -2.44 -7.63 18.42
C VAL A 183 -0.96 -7.58 18.08
N SER A 184 -0.11 -7.52 19.11
CA SER A 184 1.34 -7.62 18.98
C SER A 184 1.81 -9.03 19.38
N PRO A 185 3.09 -9.38 19.12
CA PRO A 185 3.63 -10.68 19.55
C PRO A 185 3.54 -10.91 21.07
N ALA A 186 3.56 -9.84 21.88
CA ALA A 186 3.63 -9.93 23.33
C ALA A 186 2.32 -9.57 24.04
N ALA A 187 1.38 -8.87 23.38
CA ALA A 187 0.18 -8.36 24.03
C ALA A 187 -0.92 -7.96 23.04
N ILE A 188 -2.13 -7.76 23.58
CA ILE A 188 -3.22 -7.05 22.91
C ILE A 188 -3.29 -5.64 23.48
N LEU A 189 -3.03 -4.63 22.66
CA LEU A 189 -3.01 -3.22 23.05
C LEU A 189 -4.27 -2.51 22.57
N SER A 190 -4.99 -1.81 23.44
CA SER A 190 -6.13 -0.98 23.00
C SER A 190 -5.66 0.32 22.37
N ILE A 191 -6.36 0.78 21.33
CA ILE A 191 -6.20 2.14 20.83
C ILE A 191 -6.88 3.08 21.81
N THR A 192 -6.22 4.19 22.12
CA THR A 192 -6.70 5.20 23.06
C THR A 192 -6.66 6.55 22.37
N CYS A 193 -7.76 7.29 22.40
CA CYS A 193 -7.77 8.68 21.94
C CYS A 193 -6.79 9.50 22.78
N THR A 194 -5.79 10.10 22.14
CA THR A 194 -4.76 10.90 22.82
C THR A 194 -5.30 12.17 23.45
N THR A 195 -6.43 12.70 22.96
CA THR A 195 -7.05 13.93 23.46
C THR A 195 -7.90 13.71 24.70
N CYS A 196 -8.77 12.71 24.70
CA CYS A 196 -9.75 12.49 25.78
C CYS A 196 -9.55 11.19 26.56
N GLY A 197 -8.60 10.33 26.15
CA GLY A 197 -8.34 9.05 26.80
C GLY A 197 -9.38 7.96 26.54
N SER A 198 -10.41 8.22 25.71
CA SER A 198 -11.43 7.22 25.39
C SER A 198 -10.81 5.99 24.70
N ARG A 199 -11.33 4.81 25.06
CA ARG A 199 -10.99 3.50 24.50
C ARG A 199 -12.21 2.80 23.92
N GLU A 200 -13.31 3.52 23.76
CA GLU A 200 -14.62 2.99 23.37
C GLU A 200 -15.00 3.48 21.98
N GLY A 201 -15.44 2.52 21.17
CA GLY A 201 -16.01 2.66 19.84
C GLY A 201 -15.32 3.66 18.93
N GLY A 202 -16.02 4.14 17.92
CA GLY A 202 -15.55 5.20 17.03
C GLY A 202 -15.59 4.79 15.57
N GLU A 203 -14.86 5.52 14.75
CA GLU A 203 -14.76 5.29 13.32
C GLU A 203 -13.31 5.12 12.91
N LEU A 204 -13.05 4.15 12.05
CA LEU A 204 -11.79 4.06 11.33
C LEU A 204 -11.99 4.71 9.97
N HIS A 205 -11.20 5.74 9.69
CA HIS A 205 -11.16 6.39 8.38
C HIS A 205 -9.92 5.89 7.65
N ILE A 206 -10.13 5.25 6.52
CA ILE A 206 -9.08 4.63 5.71
C ILE A 206 -9.01 5.38 4.39
N ASP A 207 -7.85 5.94 4.07
CA ASP A 207 -7.65 6.68 2.83
C ASP A 207 -6.26 6.41 2.24
N GLY A 208 -6.18 5.67 1.14
CA GLY A 208 -4.92 5.21 0.56
C GLY A 208 -4.05 4.47 1.60
N PRO A 209 -2.80 4.92 1.87
CA PRO A 209 -1.92 4.36 2.89
C PRO A 209 -2.32 4.76 4.32
N ALA A 210 -3.16 5.78 4.48
CA ALA A 210 -3.47 6.40 5.76
C ALA A 210 -4.62 5.69 6.45
N VAL A 211 -4.52 5.59 7.78
CA VAL A 211 -5.62 5.17 8.63
C VAL A 211 -5.65 6.04 9.88
N ALA A 212 -6.82 6.60 10.14
CA ALA A 212 -7.12 7.42 11.29
C ALA A 212 -8.20 6.74 12.14
N PHE A 213 -8.14 6.97 13.45
CA PHE A 213 -9.19 6.56 14.37
C PHE A 213 -9.83 7.81 14.96
N VAL A 214 -11.13 7.98 14.71
CA VAL A 214 -11.95 9.04 15.26
C VAL A 214 -12.75 8.47 16.42
N CYS A 215 -12.52 8.98 17.64
CA CYS A 215 -13.25 8.49 18.80
C CYS A 215 -14.71 8.97 18.80
N THR A 216 -15.55 8.40 19.67
CA THR A 216 -16.97 8.78 19.82
C THR A 216 -17.22 10.25 20.17
N HIS A 217 -16.19 10.98 20.63
CA HIS A 217 -16.24 12.42 20.88
C HIS A 217 -15.81 13.28 19.67
N GLY A 218 -15.53 12.67 18.51
CA GLY A 218 -15.13 13.38 17.29
C GLY A 218 -13.66 13.78 17.23
N HIS A 219 -12.82 13.30 18.13
CA HIS A 219 -11.37 13.57 18.08
C HIS A 219 -10.70 12.60 17.11
N ASP A 220 -10.17 13.13 16.01
CA ASP A 220 -9.32 12.40 15.07
C ASP A 220 -7.93 12.17 15.68
N THR A 221 -7.50 10.92 15.67
CA THR A 221 -6.17 10.52 16.08
C THR A 221 -5.50 9.66 15.02
N THR A 222 -4.44 10.19 14.41
CA THR A 222 -3.53 9.41 13.58
C THR A 222 -2.72 8.48 14.48
N THR A 223 -2.94 7.18 14.35
CA THR A 223 -2.32 6.16 15.22
C THR A 223 -1.32 5.33 14.43
N ARG A 224 -0.03 5.45 14.77
CA ARG A 224 1.06 4.65 14.15
C ARG A 224 0.93 3.14 14.38
N ARG A 225 0.00 2.70 15.23
CA ARG A 225 -0.26 1.28 15.51
C ARG A 225 -1.27 0.67 14.55
N LEU A 226 -2.04 1.50 13.84
CA LEU A 226 -2.89 1.04 12.75
C LEU A 226 -2.16 1.25 11.44
N GLU A 227 -2.05 0.18 10.67
CA GLU A 227 -1.59 0.23 9.29
C GLU A 227 -2.76 -0.17 8.41
N VAL A 228 -2.98 0.59 7.33
CA VAL A 228 -4.13 0.36 6.45
C VAL A 228 -4.20 -1.09 5.97
N GLN A 229 -3.05 -1.68 5.61
CA GLN A 229 -2.99 -3.05 5.13
C GLN A 229 -3.50 -4.03 6.19
N ARG A 230 -3.13 -3.81 7.46
CA ARG A 230 -3.53 -4.68 8.56
C ARG A 230 -5.01 -4.52 8.89
N VAL A 231 -5.53 -3.30 8.77
CA VAL A 231 -6.96 -3.02 8.92
C VAL A 231 -7.75 -3.69 7.80
N ARG A 232 -7.36 -3.49 6.53
CA ARG A 232 -7.99 -4.14 5.38
C ARG A 232 -7.95 -5.66 5.47
N ASN A 233 -6.84 -6.25 5.91
CA ASN A 233 -6.75 -7.69 6.16
C ASN A 233 -7.73 -8.13 7.26
N ALA A 234 -7.83 -7.38 8.37
CA ALA A 234 -8.79 -7.67 9.45
C ALA A 234 -10.25 -7.59 8.97
N LEU A 235 -10.57 -6.65 8.07
CA LEU A 235 -11.90 -6.50 7.49
C LEU A 235 -12.23 -7.61 6.47
N ALA A 236 -11.29 -7.93 5.58
CA ALA A 236 -11.42 -9.07 4.66
C ALA A 236 -11.57 -10.39 5.44
N HIS A 237 -10.86 -10.52 6.56
CA HIS A 237 -11.00 -11.63 7.50
C HIS A 237 -12.40 -11.72 8.14
N ALA A 238 -13.10 -10.60 8.25
CA ALA A 238 -14.48 -10.53 8.70
C ALA A 238 -15.50 -10.79 7.58
N GLY A 239 -15.04 -11.03 6.34
CA GLY A 239 -15.91 -11.24 5.18
C GLY A 239 -16.54 -9.97 4.64
N LEU A 240 -15.95 -8.82 4.93
CA LEU A 240 -16.48 -7.52 4.53
C LEU A 240 -16.00 -7.14 3.12
N PRO A 241 -16.91 -6.78 2.19
CA PRO A 241 -16.53 -6.34 0.86
C PRO A 241 -15.89 -4.95 0.93
N ALA A 242 -14.83 -4.73 0.14
CA ALA A 242 -14.20 -3.42 0.00
C ALA A 242 -15.22 -2.36 -0.47
N GLY A 243 -15.16 -1.16 0.12
CA GLY A 243 -16.00 -0.02 -0.26
C GLY A 243 -17.40 0.04 0.37
N ALA A 244 -17.83 -0.95 1.14
CA ALA A 244 -19.12 -0.88 1.85
C ALA A 244 -19.04 0.02 3.09
N ASP A 245 -20.12 0.75 3.41
CA ASP A 245 -20.32 1.32 4.75
C ASP A 245 -20.60 0.16 5.71
N VAL A 246 -19.68 -0.07 6.64
CA VAL A 246 -19.73 -1.21 7.53
C VAL A 246 -19.72 -0.77 8.99
N SER A 247 -20.62 -1.37 9.76
CA SER A 247 -20.54 -1.36 11.22
C SER A 247 -20.02 -2.71 11.74
N VAL A 248 -18.97 -2.64 12.55
CA VAL A 248 -18.38 -3.78 13.26
C VAL A 248 -18.98 -3.84 14.67
N GLU A 249 -19.82 -4.85 14.91
CA GLU A 249 -20.27 -5.22 16.24
C GLU A 249 -19.23 -6.09 16.97
N GLY A 250 -18.56 -5.50 17.96
CA GLY A 250 -17.54 -6.17 18.79
C GLY A 250 -16.21 -5.44 18.83
N ASP A 251 -15.19 -6.16 19.31
CA ASP A 251 -13.80 -5.69 19.28
C ASP A 251 -13.18 -6.00 17.91
N LEU A 252 -12.67 -4.98 17.21
CA LEU A 252 -11.91 -5.14 15.99
C LEU A 252 -10.43 -5.34 16.31
N HIS A 253 -9.87 -6.51 15.99
CA HIS A 253 -8.46 -6.78 16.21
C HIS A 253 -7.63 -6.65 14.93
N VAL A 254 -6.59 -5.85 15.01
CA VAL A 254 -5.67 -5.52 13.92
C VAL A 254 -4.28 -6.00 14.31
N THR A 255 -3.55 -6.70 13.45
CA THR A 255 -2.17 -7.10 13.78
C THR A 255 -1.23 -5.90 13.82
N HIS A 256 -0.30 -5.89 14.76
CA HIS A 256 0.78 -4.91 14.84
C HIS A 256 1.73 -5.04 13.63
N ARG A 257 2.41 -3.95 13.29
CA ARG A 257 3.36 -3.91 12.17
C ARG A 257 4.49 -4.93 12.26
N ASP A 258 4.98 -5.16 13.49
CA ASP A 258 6.08 -6.09 13.76
C ASP A 258 5.65 -7.56 13.66
N CYS A 259 4.36 -7.84 13.47
CA CYS A 259 3.90 -9.18 13.14
C CYS A 259 4.18 -9.48 11.66
N HIS A 260 4.39 -10.75 11.31
CA HIS A 260 4.53 -11.14 9.91
C HIS A 260 3.30 -10.69 9.09
N ALA A 261 3.47 -10.33 7.82
CA ALA A 261 2.38 -9.82 6.95
C ALA A 261 1.17 -10.76 6.87
N GLN A 262 1.42 -12.06 7.07
CA GLN A 262 0.43 -13.14 7.06
C GLN A 262 0.08 -13.65 8.46
N SER A 263 0.55 -13.00 9.54
CA SER A 263 0.20 -13.37 10.90
C SER A 263 -1.32 -13.26 11.10
N ASP A 264 -1.92 -14.32 11.61
CA ASP A 264 -3.36 -14.43 11.79
C ASP A 264 -3.81 -13.72 13.08
N PRO A 265 -4.64 -12.67 13.02
CA PRO A 265 -5.28 -12.11 14.22
C PRO A 265 -6.39 -13.03 14.80
N ARG A 266 -6.77 -14.12 14.11
CA ARG A 266 -8.00 -14.90 14.35
C ARG A 266 -7.86 -16.15 15.21
N HIS A 267 -7.28 -15.97 16.38
CA HIS A 267 -7.93 -16.55 17.58
C HIS A 267 -8.66 -15.50 18.43
N LEU A 268 -8.69 -14.23 18.01
CA LEU A 268 -9.10 -13.14 18.89
C LEU A 268 -10.23 -12.25 18.33
N SER A 269 -10.35 -12.03 17.02
CA SER A 269 -11.43 -11.18 16.47
C SER A 269 -12.79 -11.91 16.55
N ARG A 270 -13.61 -11.59 17.57
CA ARG A 270 -15.00 -12.07 17.63
C ARG A 270 -15.90 -10.99 17.02
N PHE A 271 -16.27 -11.18 15.77
CA PHE A 271 -17.34 -10.43 15.11
C PHE A 271 -18.67 -11.10 15.46
N THR A 272 -19.64 -10.35 15.99
CA THR A 272 -20.95 -10.94 16.34
C THR A 272 -22.00 -10.67 15.28
N ALA A 273 -21.90 -9.54 14.56
CA ALA A 273 -22.59 -9.31 13.30
C ALA A 273 -21.91 -8.15 12.57
N ALA A 274 -21.68 -8.30 11.26
CA ALA A 274 -21.53 -7.14 10.40
C ALA A 274 -22.93 -6.74 9.97
N VAL A 275 -23.34 -5.52 10.28
CA VAL A 275 -24.56 -4.94 9.69
C VAL A 275 -24.08 -4.07 8.52
N LEU A 276 -24.43 -4.50 7.30
CA LEU A 276 -24.41 -3.59 6.15
C LEU A 276 -25.47 -2.53 6.43
N ALA A 277 -25.06 -1.27 6.55
CA ALA A 277 -25.97 -0.15 6.76
C ALA A 277 -26.78 0.16 5.49
#